data_AF-A0A7Y2RFA4-F1
#
_entry.id   AF-A0A7Y2RFA4-F1
#
_cell.length_a   1.000
_cell.length_b   1.000
_cell.length_c   1.000
_cell.angle_alpha   90.00
_cell.angle_beta   90.00
_cell.angle_gamma   90.00
#
_symmetry.space_group_name_H-M   'P 1'
#
loop_
_entity.id
_entity.type
_entity.pdbx_description
1 polymer ?
#
loop_
_entity_poly.entity_id
_entity_poly.type
_entity_poly.pdbx_seq_one_letter_code
_entity_poly.pdbx_strand_id
1 'polypeptide(L)'
;MKNTFLSLLLATGILGLSGCQTINTMTHSVNTMLSENEKRFYNNIQNTSIRDAFFYTEVDEKGIFESILAKPLIAAGYNLKSRTTTSLYLINDTNWNGTYEEAIADVKRGRYNSEKDLAAKYYVDQARKNGHSVRVYKSSISYDVNAGLKQKVESFNGAVALYGSEPVFVEFDKDQQPVSIMTRSWLISNNIGTTSQLVTNIYFGRDATQWFSNRFSNSYLNNAIMKVYK
;
A
#
# COMPACT_ATOMS: atom_id res chain seq x y z
N MET A 1 -7.58 2.06 16.87
CA MET A 1 -7.15 1.01 17.82
C MET A 1 -5.64 1.04 17.90
N LYS A 2 -5.10 1.77 18.88
CA LYS A 2 -3.69 1.73 19.28
C LYS A 2 -3.59 0.74 20.45
N ASN A 3 -2.53 -0.07 20.45
CA ASN A 3 -2.00 -0.90 21.54
C ASN A 3 -1.88 -2.37 21.14
N THR A 4 -0.65 -2.82 20.89
CA THR A 4 -0.12 -4.16 21.25
C THR A 4 1.33 -4.27 20.76
N PHE A 5 2.25 -3.52 21.36
CA PHE A 5 3.68 -3.82 21.32
C PHE A 5 4.35 -3.18 22.56
N LEU A 6 3.88 -3.58 23.75
CA LEU A 6 4.55 -3.20 24.99
C LEU A 6 4.42 -4.35 26.00
N SER A 7 5.10 -5.44 25.72
CA SER A 7 5.21 -6.55 26.65
C SER A 7 6.51 -7.30 26.39
N LEU A 8 7.64 -6.69 26.74
CA LEU A 8 8.82 -7.40 27.21
C LEU A 8 9.80 -6.39 27.84
N LEU A 9 10.35 -6.76 29.00
CA LEU A 9 11.21 -5.99 29.92
C LEU A 9 10.51 -4.99 30.84
N LEU A 10 9.83 -5.50 31.87
CA LEU A 10 9.71 -4.82 33.16
C LEU A 10 9.53 -5.91 34.23
N ALA A 11 10.64 -6.56 34.58
CA ALA A 11 10.72 -7.35 35.79
C ALA A 11 11.84 -6.77 36.66
N THR A 12 11.50 -6.56 37.93
CA THR A 12 12.31 -6.15 39.08
C THR A 12 12.54 -4.64 39.30
N GLY A 13 11.96 -4.13 40.40
CA GLY A 13 12.41 -2.92 41.10
C GLY A 13 11.27 -2.02 41.60
N ILE A 14 10.79 -2.25 42.83
CA ILE A 14 9.80 -1.40 43.53
C ILE A 14 10.51 -0.19 44.17
N LEU A 15 9.79 0.94 44.28
CA LEU A 15 9.94 2.08 45.20
C LEU A 15 10.65 3.34 44.67
N GLY A 16 9.87 4.42 44.48
CA GLY A 16 10.39 5.78 44.42
C GLY A 16 9.46 6.76 43.69
N LEU A 17 9.08 7.85 44.35
CA LEU A 17 8.36 9.01 43.80
C LEU A 17 9.11 9.74 42.64
N SER A 18 10.23 9.19 42.17
CA SER A 18 11.01 9.53 40.97
C SER A 18 10.57 8.75 39.71
N GLY A 19 9.59 7.85 39.84
CA GLY A 19 9.10 6.98 38.76
C GLY A 19 8.48 7.73 37.58
N CYS A 20 7.66 8.77 37.82
CA CYS A 20 7.01 9.50 36.72
C CYS A 20 7.99 10.31 35.88
N GLN A 21 9.01 10.93 36.49
CA GLN A 21 10.05 11.67 35.75
C GLN A 21 10.92 10.70 34.95
N THR A 22 11.27 9.55 35.52
CA THR A 22 12.05 8.51 34.81
C THR A 22 11.26 7.91 33.64
N ILE A 23 9.98 7.59 33.84
CA ILE A 23 9.08 7.09 32.79
C ILE A 23 8.88 8.14 31.69
N ASN A 24 8.72 9.41 32.03
CA ASN A 24 8.56 10.49 31.05
C ASN A 24 9.83 10.67 30.21
N THR A 25 11.01 10.64 30.84
CA THR A 25 12.30 10.73 30.14
C THR A 25 12.55 9.52 29.24
N MET A 26 12.26 8.30 29.72
CA MET A 26 12.36 7.08 28.91
C MET A 26 11.39 7.13 27.72
N THR A 27 10.13 7.51 27.94
CA THR A 27 9.12 7.63 26.89
C THR A 27 9.53 8.65 25.83
N HIS A 28 10.05 9.81 26.25
CA HIS A 28 10.56 10.82 25.33
C HIS A 28 11.74 10.30 24.51
N SER A 29 12.73 9.65 25.14
CA SER A 29 13.90 9.09 24.45
C SER A 29 13.53 8.03 23.41
N VAL A 30 12.56 7.16 23.72
CA VAL A 30 12.04 6.15 22.80
C VAL A 30 11.33 6.82 21.63
N ASN A 31 10.49 7.83 21.89
CA ASN A 31 9.79 8.57 20.83
C ASN A 31 10.76 9.29 19.90
N THR A 32 11.82 9.91 20.42
CA THR A 32 12.87 10.54 19.60
C THR A 32 13.60 9.51 18.74
N MET A 33 13.94 8.34 19.30
CA MET A 33 14.58 7.26 18.53
C MET A 33 13.67 6.76 17.40
N LEU A 34 12.38 6.55 17.69
CA LEU A 34 11.38 6.13 16.70
C LEU A 34 11.21 7.19 15.61
N SER A 35 11.15 8.47 15.97
CA SER A 35 11.10 9.62 15.06
C SER A 35 12.31 9.64 14.10
N GLU A 36 13.52 9.51 14.62
CA GLU A 36 14.73 9.51 13.78
C GLU A 36 14.81 8.29 12.85
N ASN A 37 14.34 7.13 13.32
CA ASN A 37 14.24 5.92 12.49
C ASN A 37 13.20 6.09 11.38
N GLU A 38 12.03 6.66 11.69
CA GLU A 38 10.98 6.94 10.71
C GLU A 38 11.43 7.98 9.68
N LYS A 39 12.08 9.05 10.12
CA LYS A 39 12.69 10.07 9.23
C LYS A 39 13.72 9.45 8.29
N ARG A 40 14.62 8.61 8.83
CA ARG A 40 15.61 7.87 8.04
C ARG A 40 14.94 6.93 7.05
N PHE A 41 13.92 6.19 7.48
CA PHE A 41 13.16 5.29 6.62
C PHE A 41 12.50 6.07 5.47
N TYR A 42 11.78 7.15 5.78
CA TYR A 42 11.10 8.01 4.80
C TYR A 42 12.07 8.55 3.75
N ASN A 43 13.24 9.04 4.18
CA ASN A 43 14.27 9.55 3.29
C ASN A 43 14.89 8.46 2.41
N ASN A 44 14.84 7.20 2.82
CA ASN A 44 15.38 6.05 2.09
C ASN A 44 14.36 5.34 1.19
N ILE A 45 13.12 5.83 1.10
CA ILE A 45 12.15 5.32 0.10
C ILE A 45 12.67 5.66 -1.30
N GLN A 46 12.91 4.62 -2.11
CA GLN A 46 13.64 4.74 -3.38
C GLN A 46 12.94 5.62 -4.42
N ASN A 47 11.61 5.52 -4.52
CA ASN A 47 10.84 6.34 -5.46
C ASN A 47 10.26 7.56 -4.72
N THR A 48 10.97 8.69 -4.82
CA THR A 48 10.59 9.93 -4.15
C THR A 48 9.28 10.50 -4.69
N SER A 49 8.98 10.33 -5.98
CA SER A 49 7.73 10.83 -6.56
C SER A 49 6.50 10.09 -6.03
N ILE A 50 6.56 8.77 -5.86
CA ILE A 50 5.53 7.98 -5.18
C ILE A 50 5.49 8.33 -3.69
N ARG A 51 6.65 8.45 -3.02
CA ARG A 51 6.73 8.85 -1.61
C ARG A 51 5.99 10.17 -1.37
N ASP A 52 6.32 11.20 -2.13
CA ASP A 52 5.81 12.56 -1.95
C ASP A 52 4.36 12.69 -2.41
N ALA A 53 3.92 11.86 -3.34
CA ALA A 53 2.52 11.80 -3.73
C ALA A 53 1.65 11.13 -2.65
N PHE A 54 2.10 10.00 -2.09
CA PHE A 54 1.28 9.19 -1.18
C PHE A 54 1.44 9.55 0.29
N PHE A 55 2.50 10.26 0.69
CA PHE A 55 2.76 10.61 2.07
C PHE A 55 2.99 12.10 2.25
N TYR A 56 2.52 12.63 3.37
CA TYR A 56 2.96 13.92 3.89
C TYR A 56 3.70 13.71 5.21
N THR A 57 4.54 14.68 5.57
CA THR A 57 5.31 14.64 6.81
C THR A 57 4.80 15.70 7.77
N GLU A 58 4.67 15.37 9.05
CA GLU A 58 4.41 16.32 10.13
C GLU A 58 5.55 16.21 11.15
N VAL A 59 5.87 17.34 11.79
CA VAL A 59 6.76 17.38 12.95
C VAL A 59 5.96 18.02 14.07
N ASP A 60 5.74 17.31 15.16
CA ASP A 60 4.97 17.82 16.29
C ASP A 60 5.75 18.87 17.10
N GLU A 61 5.10 19.48 18.09
CA GLU A 61 5.70 20.49 18.98
C GLU A 61 6.92 19.96 19.77
N LYS A 62 7.08 18.64 19.86
CA LYS A 62 8.18 17.96 20.55
C LYS A 62 9.28 17.52 19.59
N GLY A 63 9.20 17.89 18.31
CA GLY A 63 10.16 17.52 17.28
C GLY A 63 10.01 16.09 16.76
N ILE A 64 8.90 15.40 17.05
CA ILE A 64 8.63 14.04 16.59
C ILE A 64 8.18 14.10 15.13
N PHE A 65 8.97 13.47 14.26
CA PHE A 65 8.67 13.30 12.85
C PHE A 65 7.74 12.11 12.63
N GLU A 66 6.66 12.35 11.88
CA GLU A 66 5.76 11.32 11.40
C GLU A 66 5.57 11.46 9.89
N SER A 67 5.51 10.34 9.18
CA SER A 67 5.05 10.32 7.79
C SER A 67 3.73 9.58 7.66
N ILE A 68 2.73 10.29 7.15
CA ILE A 68 1.33 9.92 7.22
C ILE A 68 0.78 9.85 5.80
N LEU A 69 -0.10 8.88 5.53
CA LEU A 69 -0.76 8.74 4.23
C LEU A 69 -1.49 10.05 3.87
N ALA A 70 -1.45 10.46 2.60
CA ALA A 70 -2.09 11.68 2.13
C ALA A 70 -3.53 11.81 2.66
N LYS A 71 -3.86 12.96 3.29
CA LYS A 71 -5.17 13.20 3.92
C LYS A 71 -6.36 12.85 3.00
N PRO A 72 -6.33 13.14 1.69
CA PRO A 72 -7.41 12.73 0.78
C PRO A 72 -7.58 11.21 0.65
N LEU A 73 -6.49 10.42 0.69
CA LEU A 73 -6.56 8.95 0.67
C LEU A 73 -7.22 8.42 1.96
N ILE A 74 -6.86 8.99 3.11
CA ILE A 74 -7.50 8.65 4.40
C ILE A 74 -8.99 8.99 4.35
N ALA A 75 -9.35 10.18 3.86
CA ALA A 75 -10.75 10.59 3.71
C ALA A 75 -11.54 9.71 2.73
N ALA A 76 -10.88 9.10 1.75
CA ALA A 76 -11.45 8.12 0.84
C ALA A 76 -11.47 6.67 1.38
N GLY A 77 -11.13 6.47 2.67
CA GLY A 77 -11.19 5.17 3.34
C GLY A 77 -9.94 4.30 3.20
N TYR A 78 -8.85 4.81 2.61
CA TYR A 78 -7.60 4.07 2.53
C TYR A 78 -6.82 4.16 3.85
N ASN A 79 -6.22 3.03 4.24
CA ASN A 79 -5.27 2.94 5.34
C ASN A 79 -3.95 2.34 4.86
N LEU A 80 -2.85 2.74 5.50
CA LEU A 80 -1.54 2.12 5.29
C LEU A 80 -1.51 0.76 6.01
N LYS A 81 -1.43 -0.35 5.26
CA LYS A 81 -1.23 -1.69 5.84
C LYS A 81 0.24 -1.90 6.20
N SER A 82 1.15 -1.57 5.28
CA SER A 82 2.60 -1.57 5.53
C SER A 82 3.35 -0.87 4.39
N ARG A 83 4.65 -0.62 4.59
CA ARG A 83 5.56 -0.10 3.55
C ARG A 83 6.98 -0.62 3.76
N THR A 84 7.75 -0.61 2.68
CA THR A 84 9.21 -0.78 2.68
C THR A 84 9.84 0.39 1.94
N THR A 85 11.17 0.43 1.85
CA THR A 85 11.88 1.40 1.01
C THR A 85 11.63 1.19 -0.50
N THR A 86 10.92 0.13 -0.89
CA THR A 86 10.71 -0.32 -2.27
C THR A 86 9.25 -0.63 -2.63
N SER A 87 8.34 -0.56 -1.65
CA SER A 87 6.94 -0.92 -1.85
C SER A 87 5.99 -0.25 -0.86
N LEU A 88 4.74 -0.07 -1.28
CA LEU A 88 3.65 0.50 -0.50
C LEU A 88 2.43 -0.43 -0.57
N TYR A 89 1.80 -0.69 0.56
CA TYR A 89 0.61 -1.53 0.67
C TYR A 89 -0.51 -0.78 1.38
N LEU A 90 -1.59 -0.53 0.65
CA LEU A 90 -2.80 0.15 1.15
C LEU A 90 -3.95 -0.85 1.23
N ILE A 91 -4.83 -0.62 2.20
CA ILE A 91 -6.11 -1.32 2.31
C ILE A 91 -7.25 -0.30 2.24
N ASN A 92 -8.36 -0.67 1.61
CA ASN A 92 -9.60 0.09 1.66
C ASN A 92 -10.73 -0.89 1.97
N ASP A 93 -11.35 -0.71 3.13
CA ASP A 93 -12.44 -1.57 3.59
C ASP A 93 -13.75 -1.08 3.00
N THR A 94 -14.34 -1.90 2.14
CA THR A 94 -15.68 -1.69 1.61
C THR A 94 -16.62 -2.64 2.34
N ASN A 95 -17.37 -2.09 3.29
CA ASN A 95 -18.44 -2.86 3.94
C ASN A 95 -19.47 -3.23 2.87
N TRP A 96 -19.78 -4.52 2.75
CA TRP A 96 -20.72 -5.02 1.76
C TRP A 96 -22.05 -5.36 2.43
N ASN A 97 -23.12 -4.72 1.98
CA ASN A 97 -24.47 -5.02 2.45
C ASN A 97 -25.09 -6.11 1.55
N GLY A 98 -24.68 -7.35 1.77
CA GLY A 98 -25.18 -8.52 1.03
C GLY A 98 -24.45 -9.80 1.44
N THR A 99 -24.73 -10.90 0.74
CA THR A 99 -24.10 -12.20 1.04
C THR A 99 -22.66 -12.25 0.57
N TYR A 100 -21.92 -13.21 1.11
CA TYR A 100 -20.54 -13.49 0.73
C TYR A 100 -20.42 -13.83 -0.77
N GLU A 101 -21.36 -14.62 -1.28
CA GLU A 101 -21.43 -15.02 -2.69
C GLU A 101 -21.73 -13.82 -3.60
N GLU A 102 -22.61 -12.91 -3.16
CA GLU A 102 -22.92 -11.68 -3.89
C GLU A 102 -21.70 -10.78 -4.01
N ALA A 103 -20.93 -10.59 -2.94
CA ALA A 103 -19.71 -9.81 -2.96
C ALA A 103 -18.67 -10.40 -3.93
N ILE A 104 -18.47 -11.72 -3.92
CA ILE A 104 -17.56 -12.40 -4.87
C ILE A 104 -18.01 -12.16 -6.30
N ALA A 105 -19.32 -12.31 -6.55
CA ALA A 105 -19.86 -12.16 -7.88
C ALA A 105 -19.82 -10.70 -8.35
N ASP A 106 -19.96 -9.72 -7.46
CA ASP A 106 -19.83 -8.29 -7.78
C ASP A 106 -18.41 -7.92 -8.21
N VAL A 107 -17.41 -8.36 -7.44
CA VAL A 107 -15.99 -8.17 -7.78
C VAL A 107 -15.65 -8.84 -9.11
N LYS A 108 -16.09 -10.09 -9.34
CA LYS A 108 -15.84 -10.80 -10.61
C LYS A 108 -16.51 -10.14 -11.82
N ARG A 109 -17.60 -9.39 -11.62
CA ARG A 109 -18.26 -8.61 -12.67
C ARG A 109 -17.58 -7.27 -12.95
N GLY A 110 -16.57 -6.88 -12.17
CA GLY A 110 -15.83 -5.63 -12.36
C GLY A 110 -16.67 -4.39 -12.12
N ARG A 111 -17.62 -4.44 -11.16
CA ARG A 111 -18.46 -3.27 -10.84
C ARG A 111 -17.69 -2.13 -10.18
N TYR A 112 -16.63 -2.47 -9.44
CA TYR A 112 -15.70 -1.48 -8.90
C TYR A 112 -14.82 -0.90 -10.00
N ASN A 113 -14.85 0.43 -10.17
CA ASN A 113 -14.03 1.11 -11.18
C ASN A 113 -12.69 1.55 -10.57
N SER A 114 -11.74 0.63 -10.51
CA SER A 114 -10.43 0.91 -9.92
C SER A 114 -9.56 1.85 -10.75
N GLU A 115 -9.86 2.06 -12.04
CA GLU A 115 -9.18 3.07 -12.86
C GLU A 115 -9.50 4.51 -12.47
N LYS A 116 -10.59 4.72 -11.73
CA LYS A 116 -11.05 6.06 -11.30
C LYS A 116 -10.94 6.28 -9.81
N ASP A 117 -10.44 5.31 -9.05
CA ASP A 117 -10.25 5.47 -7.62
C ASP A 117 -9.11 6.44 -7.29
N LEU A 118 -9.06 6.87 -6.03
CA LEU A 118 -8.12 7.90 -5.62
C LEU A 118 -6.66 7.41 -5.63
N ALA A 119 -6.43 6.14 -5.31
CA ALA A 119 -5.08 5.55 -5.35
C ALA A 119 -4.53 5.48 -6.79
N ALA A 120 -5.35 5.13 -7.78
CA ALA A 120 -4.97 5.11 -9.18
C ALA A 120 -4.72 6.52 -9.69
N LYS A 121 -5.57 7.47 -9.29
CA LYS A 121 -5.35 8.88 -9.61
C LYS A 121 -4.01 9.38 -9.08
N TYR A 122 -3.67 9.10 -7.82
CA TYR A 122 -2.38 9.48 -7.24
C TYR A 122 -1.21 8.84 -7.99
N TYR A 123 -1.33 7.55 -8.31
CA TYR A 123 -0.31 6.79 -9.05
C TYR A 123 -0.08 7.35 -10.47
N VAL A 124 -1.16 7.70 -11.17
CA VAL A 124 -1.08 8.28 -12.52
C VAL A 124 -0.58 9.72 -12.48
N ASP A 125 -1.11 10.55 -11.59
CA ASP A 125 -0.77 11.97 -11.53
C ASP A 125 0.71 12.18 -11.17
N GLN A 126 1.27 11.38 -10.26
CA GLN A 126 2.69 11.47 -9.91
C GLN A 126 3.58 11.09 -11.09
N ALA A 127 3.22 10.04 -11.85
CA ALA A 127 3.96 9.63 -13.04
C ALA A 127 3.95 10.73 -14.10
N ARG A 128 2.78 11.32 -14.37
CA ARG A 128 2.63 12.41 -15.35
C ARG A 128 3.45 13.64 -14.98
N LYS A 129 3.51 13.99 -13.69
CA LYS A 129 4.37 15.09 -13.19
C LYS A 129 5.86 14.85 -13.47
N ASN A 130 6.30 13.59 -13.53
CA ASN A 130 7.68 13.22 -13.90
C ASN A 130 7.89 13.14 -15.43
N GLY A 131 6.85 13.34 -16.24
CA GLY A 131 6.87 13.10 -17.69
C GLY A 131 6.93 11.61 -18.03
N HIS A 132 6.47 10.74 -17.13
CA HIS A 132 6.33 9.31 -17.34
C HIS A 132 4.93 8.98 -17.86
N SER A 133 4.80 7.80 -18.46
CA SER A 133 3.51 7.26 -18.88
C SER A 133 3.06 6.14 -17.96
N VAL A 134 1.74 5.95 -17.81
CA VAL A 134 1.18 4.79 -17.12
C VAL A 134 0.35 3.97 -18.10
N ARG A 135 0.72 2.71 -18.26
CA ARG A 135 -0.06 1.75 -19.06
C ARG A 135 -0.91 0.90 -18.14
N VAL A 136 -2.18 0.77 -18.48
CA VAL A 136 -3.16 -0.07 -17.78
C VAL A 136 -3.34 -1.34 -18.59
N TYR A 137 -3.15 -2.49 -17.94
CA TYR A 137 -3.28 -3.80 -18.54
C TYR A 137 -4.50 -4.55 -18.02
N LYS A 138 -5.06 -5.43 -18.87
CA LYS A 138 -6.16 -6.34 -18.55
C LYS A 138 -5.89 -7.13 -17.27
N SER A 139 -6.97 -7.50 -16.57
CA SER A 139 -6.90 -8.20 -15.29
C SER A 139 -6.24 -9.60 -15.36
N SER A 140 -6.17 -10.20 -16.55
CA SER A 140 -5.38 -11.43 -16.78
C SER A 140 -3.90 -11.24 -16.47
N ILE A 141 -3.34 -10.06 -16.77
CA ILE A 141 -1.95 -9.70 -16.41
C ILE A 141 -1.83 -9.54 -14.89
N SER A 142 -2.88 -9.03 -14.24
CA SER A 142 -2.92 -8.85 -12.78
C SER A 142 -2.74 -10.14 -12.02
N TYR A 143 -3.37 -11.21 -12.49
CA TYR A 143 -3.17 -12.53 -11.89
C TYR A 143 -1.69 -12.93 -11.91
N ASP A 144 -1.03 -12.83 -13.06
CA ASP A 144 0.38 -13.20 -13.22
C ASP A 144 1.32 -12.32 -12.40
N VAL A 145 1.06 -11.00 -12.35
CA VAL A 145 1.86 -10.05 -11.56
C VAL A 145 1.66 -10.30 -10.07
N ASN A 146 0.42 -10.49 -9.62
CA ASN A 146 0.10 -10.76 -8.22
C ASN A 146 0.64 -12.12 -7.75
N ALA A 147 0.76 -13.10 -8.64
CA ALA A 147 1.38 -14.39 -8.33
C ALA A 147 2.91 -14.30 -8.15
N GLY A 148 3.56 -13.39 -8.88
CA GLY A 148 5.02 -13.24 -8.85
C GLY A 148 5.56 -12.21 -7.86
N LEU A 149 4.74 -11.26 -7.42
CA LEU A 149 5.12 -10.19 -6.49
C LEU A 149 4.43 -10.35 -5.13
N LYS A 150 5.17 -10.00 -4.07
CA LYS A 150 4.70 -10.11 -2.69
C LYS A 150 3.37 -9.40 -2.47
N GLN A 151 2.34 -10.15 -2.05
CA GLN A 151 1.04 -9.63 -1.65
C GLN A 151 0.97 -9.43 -0.13
N LYS A 152 0.16 -8.46 0.30
CA LYS A 152 -0.22 -8.26 1.71
C LYS A 152 -1.68 -8.63 1.99
N VAL A 153 -2.12 -9.72 1.34
CA VAL A 153 -3.42 -10.35 1.59
C VAL A 153 -3.22 -11.49 2.57
N GLU A 154 -3.86 -11.42 3.73
CA GLU A 154 -3.83 -12.48 4.75
C GLU A 154 -5.00 -13.43 4.50
N SER A 155 -4.71 -14.66 4.11
CA SER A 155 -5.74 -15.70 3.93
C SER A 155 -6.08 -16.33 5.27
N PHE A 156 -7.37 -16.55 5.53
CA PHE A 156 -7.88 -17.23 6.71
C PHE A 156 -9.16 -17.99 6.37
N ASN A 157 -9.60 -18.89 7.24
CA ASN A 157 -10.82 -19.66 7.01
C ASN A 157 -12.05 -18.74 6.96
N GLY A 158 -12.86 -18.85 5.92
CA GLY A 158 -13.97 -17.92 5.66
C GLY A 158 -13.58 -16.70 4.82
N ALA A 159 -12.39 -16.66 4.23
CA ALA A 159 -11.99 -15.62 3.28
C ALA A 159 -11.49 -16.16 1.93
N VAL A 160 -11.74 -15.39 0.87
CA VAL A 160 -11.22 -15.64 -0.47
C VAL A 160 -10.47 -14.42 -0.99
N ALA A 161 -9.30 -14.67 -1.56
CA ALA A 161 -8.50 -13.66 -2.23
C ALA A 161 -8.70 -13.74 -3.76
N LEU A 162 -9.05 -12.62 -4.39
CA LEU A 162 -9.25 -12.51 -5.84
C LEU A 162 -8.15 -11.63 -6.44
N TYR A 163 -7.11 -12.27 -6.98
CA TYR A 163 -5.90 -11.63 -7.52
C TYR A 163 -5.99 -11.20 -9.00
N GLY A 164 -7.05 -11.58 -9.71
CA GLY A 164 -7.19 -11.38 -11.17
C GLY A 164 -8.42 -10.58 -11.57
N SER A 165 -9.05 -9.88 -10.63
CA SER A 165 -10.29 -9.13 -10.88
C SER A 165 -10.03 -7.66 -11.25
N GLU A 166 -8.83 -7.15 -10.97
CA GLU A 166 -8.47 -5.74 -11.15
C GLU A 166 -7.39 -5.57 -12.22
N PRO A 167 -7.35 -4.45 -12.96
CA PRO A 167 -6.27 -4.14 -13.89
C PRO A 167 -4.94 -3.87 -13.17
N VAL A 168 -3.83 -3.99 -13.91
CA VAL A 168 -2.49 -3.60 -13.46
C VAL A 168 -2.11 -2.27 -14.07
N PHE A 169 -1.48 -1.41 -13.30
CA PHE A 169 -0.91 -0.16 -13.77
C PHE A 169 0.61 -0.31 -13.73
N VAL A 170 1.28 0.06 -14.82
CA VAL A 170 2.74 0.07 -14.85
C VAL A 170 3.18 1.43 -15.36
N GLU A 171 3.99 2.10 -14.55
CA GLU A 171 4.66 3.34 -14.89
C GLU A 171 5.89 3.04 -15.74
N PHE A 172 6.05 3.79 -16.82
CA PHE A 172 7.20 3.73 -17.72
C PHE A 172 7.84 5.11 -17.84
N ASP A 173 9.15 5.16 -17.72
CA ASP A 173 9.92 6.38 -17.98
C ASP A 173 9.94 6.76 -19.47
N LYS A 174 10.69 7.82 -19.79
CA LYS A 174 10.84 8.34 -21.16
C LYS A 174 11.51 7.31 -22.08
N ASP A 175 12.38 6.48 -21.53
CA ASP A 175 13.10 5.40 -22.23
C ASP A 175 12.30 4.09 -22.28
N GLN A 176 11.01 4.14 -21.90
CA GLN A 176 10.08 3.03 -21.87
C GLN A 176 10.52 1.88 -20.96
N GLN A 177 11.28 2.17 -19.90
CA GLN A 177 11.63 1.21 -18.85
C GLN A 177 10.57 1.24 -17.73
N PRO A 178 10.15 0.08 -17.19
CA PRO A 178 9.26 0.05 -16.04
C PRO A 178 9.89 0.68 -14.80
N VAL A 179 9.20 1.66 -14.21
CA VAL A 179 9.63 2.40 -13.01
C VAL A 179 8.90 1.93 -11.77
N SER A 180 7.62 1.62 -11.91
CA SER A 180 6.80 1.13 -10.81
C SER A 180 5.62 0.32 -11.35
N ILE A 181 5.03 -0.49 -10.49
CA ILE A 181 3.91 -1.38 -10.80
C ILE A 181 2.90 -1.24 -9.67
N MET A 182 1.65 -0.92 -9.98
CA MET A 182 0.53 -0.99 -9.05
C MET A 182 -0.40 -2.14 -9.42
N THR A 183 -0.63 -3.04 -8.47
CA THR A 183 -1.61 -4.12 -8.57
C THR A 183 -2.66 -4.00 -7.49
N ARG A 184 -3.78 -4.69 -7.70
CA ARG A 184 -4.86 -4.78 -6.73
C ARG A 184 -5.38 -6.18 -6.59
N SER A 185 -5.83 -6.48 -5.39
CA SER A 185 -6.37 -7.77 -5.00
C SER A 185 -7.54 -7.54 -4.05
N TRP A 186 -8.61 -8.32 -4.20
CA TRP A 186 -9.72 -8.29 -3.25
C TRP A 186 -9.57 -9.40 -2.22
N LEU A 187 -9.84 -9.09 -0.96
CA LEU A 187 -10.06 -10.07 0.10
C LEU A 187 -11.52 -9.96 0.55
N ILE A 188 -12.30 -11.00 0.32
CA ILE A 188 -13.70 -11.06 0.74
C ILE A 188 -13.77 -12.05 1.88
N SER A 189 -14.46 -11.72 2.98
CA SER A 189 -14.58 -12.59 4.15
C SER A 189 -15.98 -12.56 4.77
N ASN A 190 -16.34 -13.63 5.49
CA ASN A 190 -17.68 -13.81 6.10
C ASN A 190 -17.70 -14.00 7.63
N ASN A 191 -16.62 -13.62 8.34
CA ASN A 191 -16.49 -13.91 9.78
C ASN A 191 -17.47 -13.14 10.68
N ILE A 192 -17.73 -11.85 10.40
CA ILE A 192 -18.71 -11.01 11.12
C ILE A 192 -19.41 -10.15 10.06
N GLY A 193 -20.34 -10.76 9.34
CA GLY A 193 -20.91 -10.17 8.11
C GLY A 193 -19.93 -10.20 6.94
N THR A 194 -20.42 -9.81 5.76
CA THR A 194 -19.60 -9.80 4.53
C THR A 194 -18.74 -8.55 4.48
N THR A 195 -17.43 -8.71 4.55
CA THR A 195 -16.46 -7.61 4.37
C THR A 195 -15.69 -7.82 3.10
N SER A 196 -15.54 -6.76 2.29
CA SER A 196 -14.70 -6.76 1.10
C SER A 196 -13.60 -5.73 1.28
N GLN A 197 -12.35 -6.16 1.27
CA GLN A 197 -11.18 -5.30 1.38
C GLN A 197 -10.45 -5.26 0.03
N LEU A 198 -10.23 -4.05 -0.48
CA LEU A 198 -9.35 -3.83 -1.61
C LEU A 198 -7.93 -3.61 -1.11
N VAL A 199 -7.01 -4.47 -1.50
CA VAL A 199 -5.57 -4.34 -1.22
C VAL A 199 -4.90 -3.75 -2.45
N THR A 200 -4.33 -2.55 -2.32
CA THR A 200 -3.53 -1.91 -3.37
C THR A 200 -2.06 -2.06 -3.03
N ASN A 201 -1.30 -2.71 -3.92
CA ASN A 201 0.14 -2.87 -3.80
C ASN A 201 0.82 -1.96 -4.83
N ILE A 202 1.83 -1.22 -4.43
CA ILE A 202 2.66 -0.41 -5.33
C ILE A 202 4.11 -0.84 -5.13
N TYR A 203 4.74 -1.35 -6.18
CA TYR A 203 6.12 -1.80 -6.20
C TYR A 203 6.95 -0.84 -7.03
N PHE A 204 8.05 -0.34 -6.46
CA PHE A 204 8.92 0.63 -7.13
C PHE A 204 10.40 0.37 -6.85
N GLY A 205 10.73 -0.80 -6.28
CA GLY A 205 12.09 -1.30 -6.20
C GLY A 205 12.52 -1.97 -7.49
N ARG A 206 13.83 -1.88 -7.79
CA ARG A 206 14.45 -2.46 -8.98
C ARG A 206 14.14 -3.94 -9.19
N ASP A 207 14.12 -4.73 -8.12
CA ASP A 207 13.86 -6.17 -8.21
C ASP A 207 12.48 -6.47 -8.81
N ALA A 208 11.46 -5.70 -8.44
CA ALA A 208 10.09 -5.88 -8.94
C ALA A 208 9.96 -5.46 -10.41
N THR A 209 10.56 -4.33 -10.79
CA THR A 209 10.51 -3.84 -12.18
C THR A 209 11.35 -4.69 -13.13
N GLN A 210 12.50 -5.21 -12.65
CA GLN A 210 13.33 -6.14 -13.39
C GLN A 210 12.66 -7.51 -13.54
N TRP A 211 12.04 -8.03 -12.46
CA TRP A 211 11.22 -9.25 -12.53
C TRP A 211 10.12 -9.10 -13.59
N PHE A 212 9.39 -7.98 -13.59
CA PHE A 212 8.33 -7.72 -14.56
C PHE A 212 8.86 -7.70 -16.00
N SER A 213 9.96 -6.97 -16.24
CA SER A 213 10.58 -6.87 -17.56
C SER A 213 11.06 -8.22 -18.10
N ASN A 214 11.56 -9.09 -17.21
CA ASN A 214 12.02 -10.44 -17.59
C ASN A 214 10.85 -11.40 -17.83
N ARG A 215 9.72 -11.20 -17.14
CA ARG A 215 8.57 -12.12 -17.17
C ARG A 215 7.65 -11.88 -18.36
N PHE A 216 7.46 -10.62 -18.77
CA PHE A 216 6.47 -10.25 -19.76
C PHE A 216 7.12 -9.66 -21.01
N SER A 217 6.88 -10.30 -22.16
CA SER A 217 7.35 -9.75 -23.44
C SER A 217 6.54 -8.52 -23.85
N ASN A 218 7.17 -7.62 -24.61
CA ASN A 218 6.50 -6.44 -25.15
C ASN A 218 5.28 -6.79 -26.01
N SER A 219 5.36 -7.85 -26.82
CA SER A 219 4.24 -8.29 -27.66
C SER A 219 3.05 -8.76 -26.82
N TYR A 220 3.32 -9.50 -25.74
CA TYR A 220 2.28 -9.95 -24.82
C TYR A 220 1.60 -8.78 -24.11
N LEU A 221 2.39 -7.84 -23.60
CA LEU A 221 1.87 -6.64 -22.93
C LEU A 221 1.05 -5.76 -23.88
N ASN A 222 1.52 -5.52 -25.11
CA ASN A 222 0.84 -4.67 -26.08
C ASN A 222 -0.59 -5.15 -26.40
N ASN A 223 -0.80 -6.47 -26.50
CA ASN A 223 -2.12 -7.06 -26.74
C ASN A 223 -3.07 -6.98 -25.52
N ALA A 224 -2.51 -6.68 -24.35
CA ALA A 224 -3.22 -6.58 -23.09
C ALA A 224 -3.45 -5.14 -22.62
N ILE A 225 -2.98 -4.12 -23.36
CA ILE A 225 -3.20 -2.71 -23.00
C ILE A 225 -4.69 -2.38 -23.10
N MET A 226 -5.23 -1.80 -22.03
CA MET A 226 -6.55 -1.19 -22.00
C MET A 226 -6.47 0.31 -22.22
N LYS A 227 -5.45 0.96 -21.63
CA LYS A 227 -5.32 2.41 -21.62
C LYS A 227 -3.87 2.85 -21.42
N VAL A 228 -3.56 4.05 -21.92
CA VAL A 228 -2.27 4.72 -21.68
C VAL A 228 -2.54 6.14 -21.20
N TYR A 229 -1.98 6.49 -20.05
CA TYR A 229 -1.91 7.86 -19.53
C TYR A 229 -0.54 8.46 -19.88
N LYS A 230 -0.54 9.67 -20.45
CA LYS A 230 0.65 10.44 -20.80
C LYS A 230 0.68 11.76 -20.05
#